data_AF-A0AAN7YPJ3-F1
#
_entry.id   AF-A0AAN7YPJ3-F1
#
_cell.length_a   1.000
_cell.length_b   1.000
_cell.length_c   1.000
_cell.angle_alpha   90.00
_cell.angle_beta   90.00
_cell.angle_gamma   90.00
#
_symmetry.space_group_name_H-M   'P 1'
#
loop_
_entity.id
_entity.type
_entity.pdbx_description
1 polymer ?
#
loop_
_entity_poly.entity_id
_entity_poly.type
_entity_poly.pdbx_seq_one_letter_code
_entity_poly.pdbx_strand_id
1 'polypeptide(L)'
;MAPTTRRNSALAQKIATLQLTLAPLVPLPSGPSHPAFPATLMAFHLLTEDELDSIAHHYHQSTPGPWSNHYPAQMNWDKEFLAKPTAITDLGGVGGVEKAARRLSEQESEFLAEITRTVEDLQNPFVPSQQQDEAGEGSGGGSKGKGNPYAGLSEKDRIRIKRRKVGKFIGLVGMETPAEEIAGRIQAGFDRVVERSREELRRNEEIMLRRRKMA
;
A
#
# COMPACT_ATOMS: atom_id res chain seq x y z
N MET A 1 9.22 -10.29 36.65
CA MET A 1 8.01 -10.05 35.83
C MET A 1 7.65 -8.58 35.98
N ALA A 2 7.63 -7.80 34.90
CA ALA A 2 7.42 -6.35 34.97
C ALA A 2 6.03 -6.05 35.59
N PRO A 3 5.92 -5.27 36.70
CA PRO A 3 4.67 -5.15 37.46
C PRO A 3 3.74 -4.01 37.00
N THR A 4 4.09 -3.26 35.97
CA THR A 4 3.54 -1.90 35.72
C THR A 4 2.36 -1.82 34.75
N THR A 5 2.03 -2.86 33.99
CA THR A 5 0.96 -2.80 32.97
C THR A 5 -0.43 -3.22 33.46
N ARG A 6 -0.58 -3.70 34.71
CA ARG A 6 -1.85 -4.27 35.22
C ARG A 6 -3.02 -3.28 35.36
N ARG A 7 -2.81 -1.97 35.17
CA ARG A 7 -3.84 -0.94 35.43
C ARG A 7 -4.07 0.04 34.27
N ASN A 8 -3.59 -0.26 33.07
CA ASN A 8 -3.85 0.61 31.92
C ASN A 8 -5.17 0.22 31.23
N SER A 9 -6.24 0.96 31.53
CA SER A 9 -7.57 0.75 30.94
C SER A 9 -7.59 0.96 29.43
N ALA A 10 -6.80 1.90 28.90
CA ALA A 10 -6.70 2.15 27.47
C ALA A 10 -6.03 0.98 26.74
N LEU A 11 -4.95 0.41 27.31
CA LEU A 11 -4.31 -0.79 26.77
C LEU A 11 -5.28 -1.98 26.82
N ALA A 12 -6.01 -2.16 27.91
CA ALA A 12 -7.00 -3.24 28.04
C ALA A 12 -8.13 -3.11 27.01
N GLN A 13 -8.66 -1.89 26.79
CA GLN A 13 -9.64 -1.61 25.76
C GLN A 13 -9.08 -1.92 24.36
N LYS A 14 -7.84 -1.52 24.07
CA LYS A 14 -7.21 -1.80 22.78
C LYS A 14 -7.02 -3.30 22.55
N ILE A 15 -6.59 -4.05 23.58
CA ILE A 15 -6.46 -5.51 23.51
C ILE A 15 -7.84 -6.15 23.25
N ALA A 16 -8.88 -5.69 23.94
CA ALA A 16 -10.25 -6.18 23.71
C ALA A 16 -10.70 -5.94 22.27
N THR A 17 -10.41 -4.76 21.70
CA THR A 17 -10.68 -4.47 20.28
C THR A 17 -9.89 -5.42 19.36
N LEU A 18 -8.60 -5.64 19.63
CA LEU A 18 -7.76 -6.53 18.82
C LEU A 18 -8.22 -8.00 18.88
N GLN A 19 -8.90 -8.41 19.96
CA GLN A 19 -9.46 -9.75 20.13
C GLN A 19 -10.80 -9.95 19.41
N LEU A 20 -11.41 -8.92 18.82
CA LEU A 20 -12.64 -9.06 18.05
C LEU A 20 -12.44 -10.04 16.89
N THR A 21 -13.37 -10.99 16.77
CA THR A 21 -13.36 -12.01 15.72
C THR A 21 -13.90 -11.44 14.41
N LEU A 22 -13.31 -11.88 13.30
CA LEU A 22 -13.73 -11.51 11.96
C LEU A 22 -14.40 -12.70 11.28
N ALA A 23 -15.51 -12.44 10.59
CA ALA A 23 -16.20 -13.46 9.82
C ALA A 23 -15.42 -13.75 8.52
N PRO A 24 -15.17 -15.03 8.18
CA PRO A 24 -14.46 -15.38 6.95
C PRO A 24 -15.29 -15.03 5.71
N LEU A 25 -14.66 -14.37 4.75
CA LEU A 25 -15.25 -14.16 3.43
C LEU A 25 -15.14 -15.45 2.59
N VAL A 26 -16.15 -15.72 1.77
CA VAL A 26 -16.18 -16.89 0.88
C VAL A 26 -15.91 -16.44 -0.56
N PRO A 27 -15.03 -17.13 -1.31
CA PRO A 27 -14.80 -16.81 -2.71
C PRO A 27 -15.99 -17.23 -3.59
N LEU A 28 -16.21 -16.50 -4.69
CA LEU A 28 -17.21 -16.83 -5.70
C LEU A 28 -16.60 -17.71 -6.81
N PRO A 29 -17.35 -18.66 -7.41
CA PRO A 29 -18.77 -18.94 -7.17
C PRO A 29 -19.03 -19.78 -5.89
N SER A 30 -18.05 -20.56 -5.44
CA SER A 30 -18.06 -21.29 -4.16
C SER A 30 -16.65 -21.76 -3.82
N GLY A 31 -16.29 -21.82 -2.53
CA GLY A 31 -15.04 -22.40 -2.07
C GLY A 31 -14.79 -22.18 -0.58
N PRO A 32 -13.73 -22.77 0.00
CA PRO A 32 -13.30 -22.42 1.35
C PRO A 32 -12.74 -20.99 1.38
N SER A 33 -12.80 -20.34 2.55
CA SER A 33 -12.13 -19.05 2.75
C SER A 33 -10.61 -19.19 2.56
N HIS A 34 -9.95 -18.11 2.16
CA HIS A 34 -8.49 -18.07 2.02
C HIS A 34 -7.80 -18.57 3.32
N PRO A 35 -6.76 -19.42 3.25
CA PRO A 35 -6.11 -20.00 4.44
C PRO A 35 -5.51 -18.96 5.40
N ALA A 36 -5.00 -17.85 4.86
CA ALA A 36 -4.49 -16.73 5.65
C ALA A 36 -5.57 -15.67 5.99
N PHE A 37 -6.86 -15.97 5.78
CA PHE A 37 -7.90 -15.02 6.13
C PHE A 37 -7.88 -14.77 7.66
N PRO A 38 -7.82 -13.51 8.12
CA PRO A 38 -7.62 -13.22 9.53
C PRO A 38 -8.85 -13.60 10.36
N ALA A 39 -8.64 -14.40 11.40
CA ALA A 39 -9.71 -14.78 12.34
C ALA A 39 -10.06 -13.67 13.35
N THR A 40 -9.14 -12.73 13.58
CA THR A 40 -9.30 -11.61 14.53
C THR A 40 -8.71 -10.32 13.97
N LEU A 41 -9.08 -9.18 14.55
CA LEU A 41 -8.46 -7.88 14.22
C LEU A 41 -6.95 -7.87 14.46
N MET A 42 -6.47 -8.55 15.52
CA MET A 42 -5.04 -8.71 15.74
C MET A 42 -4.38 -9.43 14.57
N ALA A 43 -4.92 -10.58 14.15
CA ALA A 43 -4.37 -11.34 13.04
C ALA A 43 -4.35 -10.51 11.74
N PHE A 44 -5.39 -9.72 11.48
CA PHE A 44 -5.45 -8.79 10.36
C PHE A 44 -4.30 -7.78 10.36
N HIS A 45 -3.98 -7.19 11.53
CA HIS A 45 -2.88 -6.24 11.67
C HIS A 45 -1.49 -6.88 11.58
N LEU A 46 -1.40 -8.20 11.64
CA LEU A 46 -0.15 -8.95 11.48
C LEU A 46 0.05 -9.51 10.08
N LEU A 47 -0.92 -9.36 9.16
CA LEU A 47 -0.78 -9.85 7.80
C LEU A 47 0.44 -9.24 7.12
N THR A 48 1.26 -10.12 6.58
CA THR A 48 2.44 -9.83 5.76
C THR A 48 2.03 -9.35 4.38
N GLU A 49 2.98 -8.78 3.64
CA GLU A 49 2.72 -8.32 2.28
C GLU A 49 2.26 -9.46 1.35
N ASP A 50 2.92 -10.61 1.43
CA ASP A 50 2.62 -11.76 0.57
C ASP A 50 1.24 -12.35 0.88
N GLU A 51 0.84 -12.37 2.16
CA GLU A 51 -0.51 -12.79 2.55
C GLU A 51 -1.57 -11.82 2.01
N LEU A 52 -1.32 -10.51 2.06
CA LEU A 52 -2.22 -9.50 1.50
C LEU A 52 -2.36 -9.66 -0.02
N ASP A 53 -1.25 -9.90 -0.74
CA ASP A 53 -1.26 -10.17 -2.18
C ASP A 53 -2.01 -11.47 -2.53
N SER A 54 -1.80 -12.53 -1.74
CA SER A 54 -2.49 -13.81 -1.90
C SER A 54 -4.00 -13.70 -1.69
N ILE A 55 -4.42 -12.96 -0.64
CA ILE A 55 -5.83 -12.65 -0.38
C ILE A 55 -6.42 -11.87 -1.58
N ALA A 56 -5.74 -10.83 -2.05
CA ALA A 56 -6.20 -10.03 -3.19
C ALA A 56 -6.39 -10.87 -4.46
N HIS A 57 -5.48 -11.81 -4.71
CA HIS A 57 -5.58 -12.73 -5.85
C HIS A 57 -6.74 -13.71 -5.69
N HIS A 58 -6.88 -14.33 -4.51
CA HIS A 58 -7.91 -15.33 -4.23
C HIS A 58 -9.34 -14.79 -4.42
N TYR A 59 -9.59 -13.52 -4.08
CA TYR A 59 -10.89 -12.87 -4.27
C TYR A 59 -11.03 -12.10 -5.60
N HIS A 60 -10.22 -12.45 -6.61
CA HIS A 60 -10.28 -11.84 -7.95
C HIS A 60 -10.10 -10.30 -7.94
N GLN A 61 -9.41 -9.75 -6.95
CA GLN A 61 -9.21 -8.30 -6.82
C GLN A 61 -7.93 -7.84 -7.49
N SER A 62 -6.84 -8.63 -7.42
CA SER A 62 -5.55 -8.30 -8.07
C SER A 62 -5.47 -8.73 -9.53
N THR A 63 -6.17 -9.80 -9.89
CA THR A 63 -6.26 -10.33 -11.26
C THR A 63 -7.74 -10.42 -11.59
N PRO A 64 -8.33 -9.37 -12.19
CA PRO A 64 -9.76 -9.32 -12.43
C PRO A 64 -10.24 -10.47 -13.30
N GLY A 65 -11.40 -11.03 -12.94
CA GLY A 65 -12.07 -12.12 -13.64
C GLY A 65 -13.60 -11.94 -13.64
N PRO A 66 -14.35 -12.97 -14.03
CA PRO A 66 -15.82 -12.88 -14.13
C PRO A 66 -16.52 -12.47 -12.82
N TRP A 67 -15.90 -12.83 -11.68
CA TRP A 67 -16.48 -12.64 -10.35
C TRP A 67 -16.05 -11.35 -9.65
N SER A 68 -15.08 -10.59 -10.19
CA SER A 68 -14.52 -9.41 -9.53
C SER A 68 -15.57 -8.37 -9.14
N ASN A 69 -16.60 -8.19 -9.98
CA ASN A 69 -17.68 -7.24 -9.78
C ASN A 69 -18.86 -7.79 -8.97
N HIS A 70 -18.79 -9.05 -8.54
CA HIS A 70 -19.84 -9.72 -7.78
C HIS A 70 -19.58 -9.72 -6.26
N TYR A 71 -18.39 -9.28 -5.84
CA TYR A 71 -18.10 -9.06 -4.43
C TYR A 71 -18.74 -7.74 -3.92
N PRO A 72 -19.14 -7.66 -2.64
CA PRO A 72 -19.81 -6.47 -2.09
C PRO A 72 -19.00 -5.17 -2.18
N ALA A 73 -17.68 -5.28 -2.21
CA ALA A 73 -16.77 -4.16 -2.38
C ALA A 73 -15.69 -4.54 -3.40
N GLN A 74 -15.22 -3.55 -4.16
CA GLN A 74 -14.06 -3.70 -5.02
C GLN A 74 -12.82 -3.13 -4.34
N MET A 75 -11.73 -3.83 -4.50
CA MET A 75 -10.42 -3.49 -3.99
C MET A 75 -9.60 -3.12 -5.22
N ASN A 76 -9.50 -1.82 -5.53
CA ASN A 76 -8.72 -1.28 -6.66
C ASN A 76 -7.22 -1.65 -6.51
N TRP A 77 -6.89 -2.91 -6.79
CA TRP A 77 -5.62 -3.54 -6.52
C TRP A 77 -4.79 -3.55 -7.80
N ASP A 78 -4.12 -2.43 -8.03
CA ASP A 78 -3.22 -2.30 -9.15
C ASP A 78 -1.92 -3.05 -8.81
N LYS A 79 -1.76 -4.25 -9.42
CA LYS A 79 -0.67 -5.18 -9.13
C LYS A 79 0.69 -4.62 -9.54
N GLU A 80 0.76 -3.96 -10.69
CA GLU A 80 2.00 -3.34 -11.18
C GLU A 80 2.42 -2.18 -10.27
N PHE A 81 1.42 -1.47 -9.78
CA PHE A 81 1.59 -0.30 -8.93
C PHE A 81 1.97 -0.63 -7.48
N LEU A 82 1.48 -1.75 -6.95
CA LEU A 82 1.74 -2.25 -5.60
C LEU A 82 2.77 -3.38 -5.54
N ALA A 83 3.50 -3.63 -6.63
CA ALA A 83 4.54 -4.63 -6.67
C ALA A 83 5.69 -4.29 -5.71
N LYS A 84 6.32 -5.33 -5.15
CA LYS A 84 7.59 -5.17 -4.43
C LYS A 84 8.62 -4.58 -5.41
N PRO A 85 9.44 -3.60 -4.99
CA PRO A 85 10.59 -3.20 -5.79
C PRO A 85 11.41 -4.44 -6.07
N THR A 86 11.56 -4.79 -7.35
CA THR A 86 12.49 -5.86 -7.74
C THR A 86 13.85 -5.42 -7.23
N ALA A 87 14.36 -6.08 -6.18
CA ALA A 87 15.72 -5.88 -5.76
C ALA A 87 16.57 -6.10 -7.00
N ILE A 88 17.23 -5.05 -7.47
CA ILE A 88 18.29 -5.20 -8.45
C ILE A 88 19.31 -6.05 -7.70
N THR A 89 19.30 -7.35 -7.95
CA THR A 89 20.32 -8.28 -7.47
C THR A 89 21.62 -7.87 -8.13
N ASP A 90 22.33 -6.95 -7.50
CA ASP A 90 23.75 -6.80 -7.67
C ASP A 90 24.39 -8.01 -6.98
N LEU A 91 24.92 -8.93 -7.78
CA LEU A 91 25.59 -10.14 -7.31
C LEU A 91 26.90 -9.74 -6.63
N GLY A 92 26.90 -9.56 -5.31
CA GLY A 92 28.14 -9.42 -4.56
C GLY A 92 27.96 -9.12 -3.08
N GLY A 93 28.15 -10.13 -2.22
CA GLY A 93 28.38 -9.91 -0.79
C GLY A 93 27.86 -11.02 0.12
N VAL A 94 28.66 -12.07 0.29
CA VAL A 94 28.49 -13.07 1.34
C VAL A 94 29.01 -12.50 2.66
N GLY A 95 28.25 -12.62 3.76
CA GLY A 95 28.83 -12.60 5.10
C GLY A 95 27.87 -12.20 6.22
N GLY A 96 27.72 -13.08 7.21
CA GLY A 96 27.43 -12.67 8.60
C GLY A 96 26.16 -13.25 9.23
N VAL A 97 26.22 -14.51 9.65
CA VAL A 97 25.35 -15.05 10.70
C VAL A 97 25.97 -14.71 12.04
N GLU A 98 25.35 -13.85 12.86
CA GLU A 98 25.66 -13.80 14.30
C GLU A 98 24.41 -13.59 15.16
N LYS A 99 24.37 -14.40 16.23
CA LYS A 99 23.35 -14.46 17.28
C LYS A 99 23.37 -13.19 18.14
N ALA A 100 22.21 -12.66 18.50
CA ALA A 100 22.07 -11.78 19.65
C ALA A 100 20.85 -12.17 20.49
N ALA A 101 21.10 -12.95 21.55
CA ALA A 101 20.14 -13.16 22.62
C ALA A 101 20.16 -11.96 23.58
N ARG A 102 18.96 -11.43 23.88
CA ARG A 102 18.54 -10.72 25.09
C ARG A 102 19.35 -9.50 25.55
N ARG A 103 18.87 -8.31 25.15
CA ARG A 103 18.75 -7.13 26.03
C ARG A 103 17.46 -6.38 25.68
N LEU A 104 16.44 -6.51 26.52
CA LEU A 104 15.20 -5.75 26.45
C LEU A 104 15.31 -4.62 27.49
N SER A 105 15.56 -3.37 27.05
CA SER A 105 15.34 -2.18 27.90
C SER A 105 15.34 -0.82 27.18
N GLU A 106 15.69 -0.70 25.89
CA GLU A 106 15.59 0.60 25.16
C GLU A 106 14.89 0.45 23.80
N GLN A 107 15.19 -0.64 23.07
CA GLN A 107 14.49 -1.00 21.84
C GLN A 107 12.99 -1.25 22.04
N GLU A 108 12.57 -1.74 23.21
CA GLU A 108 11.14 -1.94 23.49
C GLU A 108 10.40 -0.63 23.70
N SER A 109 11.04 0.37 24.32
CA SER A 109 10.44 1.71 24.47
C SER A 109 10.36 2.44 23.14
N GLU A 110 11.39 2.30 22.28
CA GLU A 110 11.36 2.84 20.92
C GLU A 110 10.32 2.14 20.06
N PHE A 111 10.21 0.81 20.17
CA PHE A 111 9.21 0.02 19.48
C PHE A 111 7.78 0.32 19.96
N LEU A 112 7.56 0.49 21.26
CA LEU A 112 6.27 0.90 21.80
C LEU A 112 5.94 2.35 21.42
N ALA A 113 6.92 3.24 21.37
CA ALA A 113 6.75 4.61 20.87
C ALA A 113 6.43 4.62 19.36
N GLU A 114 7.07 3.75 18.58
CA GLU A 114 6.79 3.57 17.15
C GLU A 114 5.39 2.97 16.93
N ILE A 115 4.96 2.02 17.77
CA ILE A 115 3.61 1.46 17.76
C ILE A 115 2.58 2.54 18.13
N THR A 116 2.86 3.33 19.16
CA THR A 116 1.94 4.38 19.60
C THR A 116 1.84 5.50 18.56
N ARG A 117 2.98 5.88 17.96
CA ARG A 117 3.04 6.80 16.82
C ARG A 117 2.31 6.24 15.60
N THR A 118 2.40 4.95 15.32
CA THR A 118 1.65 4.35 14.19
C THR A 118 0.14 4.29 14.45
N VAL A 119 -0.30 4.20 15.71
CA VAL A 119 -1.71 4.35 16.08
C VAL A 119 -2.16 5.81 15.97
N GLU A 120 -1.33 6.78 16.37
CA GLU A 120 -1.58 8.22 16.17
C GLU A 120 -1.59 8.60 14.68
N ASP A 121 -0.66 8.10 13.86
CA ASP A 121 -0.61 8.32 12.41
C ASP A 121 -1.77 7.65 11.65
N LEU A 122 -2.42 6.65 12.27
CA LEU A 122 -3.68 6.07 11.78
C LEU A 122 -4.89 6.92 12.18
N GLN A 123 -4.80 7.69 13.27
CA GLN A 123 -5.82 8.64 13.71
C GLN A 123 -5.66 10.02 13.04
N ASN A 124 -4.44 10.43 12.69
CA ASN A 124 -4.08 11.65 11.95
C ASN A 124 -3.01 11.33 10.88
N PRO A 125 -3.37 11.19 9.60
CA PRO A 125 -2.40 10.78 8.57
C PRO A 125 -1.32 11.84 8.32
N PHE A 126 -0.06 11.40 8.36
CA PHE A 126 1.13 12.16 7.96
C PHE A 126 0.97 12.76 6.55
N VAL A 127 1.20 14.08 6.47
CA VAL A 127 1.16 14.88 5.24
C VAL A 127 2.61 15.08 4.77
N PRO A 128 3.03 14.58 3.59
CA PRO A 128 4.34 14.89 3.03
C PRO A 128 4.34 16.31 2.44
N SER A 129 4.28 17.32 3.31
CA SER A 129 4.49 18.73 2.93
C SER A 129 5.15 19.59 4.00
N GLN A 130 5.78 19.01 5.02
CA GLN A 130 6.58 19.76 6.01
C GLN A 130 7.90 19.06 6.33
N GLN A 131 8.78 18.93 5.35
CA GLN A 131 10.19 19.20 5.59
C GLN A 131 10.54 20.39 4.72
N GLN A 132 10.66 21.55 5.37
CA GLN A 132 11.23 22.75 4.76
C GLN A 132 12.68 22.43 4.43
N ASP A 133 12.97 22.44 3.14
CA ASP A 133 14.32 22.58 2.61
C ASP A 133 14.87 23.93 3.09
N GLU A 134 15.90 23.89 3.93
CA GLU A 134 16.82 25.00 4.11
C GLU A 134 18.17 24.58 3.50
N ALA A 135 18.53 25.32 2.45
CA ALA A 135 19.83 25.45 1.80
C ALA A 135 20.33 24.32 0.86
N GLY A 136 20.38 24.65 -0.44
CA GLY A 136 21.23 23.97 -1.42
C GLY A 136 20.83 24.16 -2.87
N GLU A 137 21.13 25.33 -3.45
CA GLU A 137 20.99 25.62 -4.89
C GLU A 137 21.78 24.63 -5.77
N GLY A 138 21.18 24.16 -6.87
CA GLY A 138 21.90 23.35 -7.86
C GLY A 138 21.05 22.73 -8.96
N SER A 139 20.80 23.52 -10.02
CA SER A 139 20.73 23.13 -11.45
C SER A 139 20.19 21.73 -11.83
N GLY A 140 19.07 21.71 -12.56
CA GLY A 140 18.68 20.55 -13.35
C GLY A 140 17.22 20.52 -13.76
N GLY A 141 16.84 21.36 -14.73
CA GLY A 141 15.55 21.25 -15.42
C GLY A 141 15.45 19.92 -16.16
N GLY A 142 14.85 18.92 -15.51
CA GLY A 142 14.54 17.62 -16.08
C GLY A 142 13.11 17.27 -15.73
N SER A 143 12.23 17.28 -16.75
CA SER A 143 10.87 16.76 -16.66
C SER A 143 10.93 15.28 -16.26
N LYS A 144 10.87 14.99 -14.95
CA LYS A 144 10.65 13.64 -14.45
C LYS A 144 9.20 13.30 -14.74
N GLY A 145 8.97 12.45 -15.73
CA GLY A 145 7.67 11.86 -15.99
C GLY A 145 7.05 11.42 -14.66
N LYS A 146 5.88 11.96 -14.34
CA LYS A 146 5.18 11.73 -13.08
C LYS A 146 4.83 10.25 -13.00
N GLY A 147 5.72 9.49 -12.37
CA GLY A 147 5.61 8.06 -12.19
C GLY A 147 4.45 7.69 -11.28
N ASN A 148 4.20 6.39 -11.22
CA ASN A 148 3.40 5.72 -10.20
C ASN A 148 3.48 6.50 -8.85
N PRO A 149 2.37 7.06 -8.29
CA PRO A 149 2.38 7.77 -6.99
C PRO A 149 2.90 6.98 -5.78
N TYR A 150 3.21 5.70 -5.95
CA TYR A 150 3.86 4.83 -4.98
C TYR A 150 5.24 4.32 -5.41
N ALA A 151 5.81 4.83 -6.50
CA ALA A 151 7.17 4.53 -6.88
C ALA A 151 8.13 4.97 -5.76
N GLY A 152 8.90 4.03 -5.23
CA GLY A 152 9.83 4.29 -4.13
C GLY A 152 9.22 4.27 -2.72
N LEU A 153 7.98 3.80 -2.55
CA LEU A 153 7.44 3.62 -1.19
C LEU A 153 8.27 2.63 -0.37
N SER A 154 8.41 2.96 0.91
CA SER A 154 8.91 2.02 1.89
C SER A 154 8.02 0.76 1.95
N GLU A 155 8.58 -0.37 2.36
CA GLU A 155 7.83 -1.60 2.60
C GLU A 155 6.67 -1.38 3.58
N LYS A 156 6.93 -0.60 4.63
CA LYS A 156 5.93 -0.22 5.65
C LYS A 156 4.72 0.49 5.02
N ASP A 157 4.94 1.46 4.14
CA ASP A 157 3.86 2.21 3.50
C ASP A 157 3.06 1.36 2.51
N ARG A 158 3.74 0.52 1.75
CA ARG A 158 3.11 -0.42 0.82
C ARG A 158 2.20 -1.40 1.56
N ILE A 159 2.69 -1.99 2.66
CA ILE A 159 1.89 -2.88 3.53
C ILE A 159 0.69 -2.13 4.12
N ARG A 160 0.86 -0.88 4.59
CA ARG A 160 -0.24 -0.06 5.12
C ARG A 160 -1.34 0.17 4.08
N ILE A 161 -0.97 0.52 2.85
CA ILE A 161 -1.92 0.73 1.74
C ILE A 161 -2.63 -0.59 1.38
N LYS A 162 -1.86 -1.68 1.23
CA LYS A 162 -2.42 -3.01 0.98
C LYS A 162 -3.41 -3.44 2.06
N ARG A 163 -3.05 -3.26 3.33
CA ARG A 163 -3.91 -3.58 4.48
C ARG A 163 -5.18 -2.73 4.50
N ARG A 164 -5.10 -1.44 4.22
CA ARG A 164 -6.29 -0.56 4.11
C ARG A 164 -7.24 -1.04 3.00
N LYS A 165 -6.69 -1.37 1.83
CA LYS A 165 -7.46 -1.91 0.71
C LYS A 165 -8.19 -3.21 1.07
N VAL A 166 -7.49 -4.17 1.69
CA VAL A 166 -8.08 -5.42 2.20
C VAL A 166 -9.11 -5.14 3.29
N GLY A 167 -8.79 -4.25 4.24
CA GLY A 167 -9.69 -3.87 5.32
C GLY A 167 -11.02 -3.31 4.82
N LYS A 168 -10.98 -2.42 3.82
CA LYS A 168 -12.18 -1.91 3.16
C LYS A 168 -12.97 -3.03 2.47
N PHE A 169 -12.28 -3.93 1.79
CA PHE A 169 -12.88 -5.05 1.07
C PHE A 169 -13.65 -6.00 1.98
N ILE A 170 -13.12 -6.29 3.18
CA ILE A 170 -13.76 -7.15 4.18
C ILE A 170 -14.72 -6.40 5.12
N GLY A 171 -14.97 -5.10 4.89
CA GLY A 171 -15.97 -4.30 5.61
C GLY A 171 -15.51 -3.67 6.93
N LEU A 172 -14.20 -3.48 7.14
CA LEU A 172 -13.71 -2.77 8.32
C LEU A 172 -13.92 -1.25 8.21
N VAL A 173 -14.44 -0.66 9.28
CA VAL A 173 -14.66 0.79 9.41
C VAL A 173 -13.31 1.52 9.51
N GLY A 174 -13.22 2.70 8.90
CA GLY A 174 -12.01 3.53 8.94
C GLY A 174 -10.88 3.09 8.01
N MET A 175 -11.14 2.14 7.11
CA MET A 175 -10.19 1.67 6.10
C MET A 175 -10.38 2.38 4.75
N GLU A 176 -10.95 3.59 4.77
CA GLU A 176 -11.19 4.35 3.55
C GLU A 176 -9.90 4.86 2.93
N THR A 177 -9.89 4.90 1.60
CA THR A 177 -8.77 5.45 0.83
C THR A 177 -8.79 6.98 0.94
N PRO A 178 -7.71 7.63 1.42
CA PRO A 178 -7.67 9.08 1.56
C PRO A 178 -7.97 9.82 0.25
N ALA A 179 -8.58 10.99 0.35
CA ALA A 179 -9.04 11.77 -0.80
C ALA A 179 -7.88 12.18 -1.72
N GLU A 180 -6.70 12.44 -1.17
CA GLU A 180 -5.50 12.83 -1.89
C GLU A 180 -4.96 11.68 -2.74
N GLU A 181 -5.03 10.45 -2.23
CA GLU A 181 -4.68 9.25 -2.99
C GLU A 181 -5.65 9.05 -4.17
N ILE A 182 -6.94 9.30 -3.94
CA ILE A 182 -7.97 9.24 -4.99
C ILE A 182 -7.71 10.32 -6.04
N ALA A 183 -7.46 11.56 -5.62
CA ALA A 183 -7.16 12.69 -6.49
C ALA A 183 -5.89 12.45 -7.31
N GLY A 184 -4.82 11.96 -6.68
CA GLY A 184 -3.57 11.61 -7.35
C GLY A 184 -3.75 10.54 -8.42
N ARG A 185 -4.60 9.53 -8.18
CA ARG A 185 -4.96 8.54 -9.21
C ARG A 185 -5.76 9.13 -10.36
N ILE A 186 -6.76 9.95 -10.05
CA ILE A 186 -7.60 10.61 -11.07
C ILE A 186 -6.73 11.51 -11.95
N GLN A 187 -5.86 12.30 -11.34
CA GLN A 187 -4.94 13.18 -12.05
C GLN A 187 -3.97 12.39 -12.93
N ALA A 188 -3.36 11.31 -12.41
CA ALA A 188 -2.51 10.43 -13.20
C ALA A 188 -3.26 9.77 -14.37
N GLY A 189 -4.54 9.43 -14.17
CA GLY A 189 -5.41 8.92 -15.23
C GLY A 189 -5.66 9.95 -16.34
N PHE A 190 -6.00 11.18 -15.97
CA PHE A 190 -6.17 12.29 -16.93
C PHE A 190 -4.89 12.59 -17.69
N ASP A 191 -3.74 12.66 -17.02
CA ASP A 191 -2.44 12.93 -17.64
C ASP A 191 -2.11 11.87 -18.72
N ARG A 192 -2.39 10.58 -18.46
CA ARG A 192 -2.20 9.49 -19.44
C ARG A 192 -3.09 9.65 -20.67
N VAL A 193 -4.35 10.06 -20.49
CA VAL A 193 -5.29 10.27 -21.60
C VAL A 193 -4.86 11.47 -22.45
N VAL A 194 -4.44 12.56 -21.80
CA VAL A 194 -3.94 13.76 -22.47
C VAL A 194 -2.69 13.46 -23.29
N GLU A 195 -1.73 12.72 -22.73
CA GLU A 195 -0.52 12.35 -23.47
C GLU A 195 -0.83 11.44 -24.67
N ARG A 196 -1.71 10.44 -24.50
CA ARG A 196 -2.17 9.61 -25.63
C ARG A 196 -2.79 10.46 -26.74
N SER A 197 -3.65 11.42 -26.38
CA SER A 197 -4.27 12.34 -27.35
C SER A 197 -3.23 13.21 -28.06
N ARG A 198 -2.22 13.71 -27.35
CA ARG A 198 -1.11 14.49 -27.92
C ARG A 198 -0.27 13.67 -28.90
N GLU A 199 0.01 12.41 -28.59
CA GLU A 199 0.75 11.51 -29.48
C GLU A 199 -0.04 11.17 -30.75
N GLU A 200 -1.36 10.93 -30.63
CA GLU A 200 -2.24 10.72 -31.77
C GLU A 200 -2.28 11.94 -32.70
N LEU A 201 -2.30 13.15 -32.13
CA LEU A 201 -2.30 14.40 -32.90
C LEU A 201 -0.99 14.57 -33.70
N ARG A 202 0.16 14.32 -33.07
CA ARG A 202 1.48 14.34 -33.75
C ARG A 202 1.55 13.30 -34.88
N ARG A 203 1.02 12.11 -34.63
CA ARG A 203 0.99 11.03 -35.65
C ARG A 203 0.09 11.41 -36.83
N ASN A 204 -1.07 12.01 -36.56
CA ASN A 204 -1.97 12.49 -37.60
C ASN A 204 -1.35 13.63 -38.41
N GLU A 205 -0.66 14.57 -37.75
CA GLU A 205 0.10 15.64 -38.43
C GLU A 205 1.20 15.08 -39.32
N GLU A 206 1.96 14.09 -38.85
CA GLU A 206 3.01 13.45 -39.64
C GLU A 206 2.43 12.71 -40.86
N ILE A 207 1.30 12.02 -40.70
CA ILE A 207 0.58 11.36 -41.81
C ILE A 207 0.11 12.41 -42.84
N MET A 208 -0.43 13.54 -42.39
CA MET A 208 -0.88 14.63 -43.25
C MET A 208 0.28 15.28 -44.02
N LEU A 209 1.42 15.51 -43.37
CA LEU A 209 2.63 16.03 -43.99
C LEU A 209 3.20 15.08 -45.03
N ARG A 210 3.23 13.76 -44.75
CA ARG A 210 3.67 12.74 -45.71
C ARG A 210 2.75 12.68 -46.93
N ARG A 211 1.42 12.77 -46.74
CA ARG A 211 0.45 12.84 -47.84
C ARG A 211 0.65 14.10 -48.69
N ARG A 212 0.90 15.24 -48.07
CA ARG A 212 1.17 16.51 -48.78
C ARG A 212 2.47 16.49 -49.58
N LYS A 213 3.47 15.72 -49.14
CA LYS A 213 4.77 15.59 -49.82
C LYS A 213 4.74 14.64 -51.03
N MET A 214 3.69 13.82 -51.14
CA MET A 214 3.49 12.83 -52.20
C MET A 214 2.49 13.31 -53.29
N ALA A 215 1.93 14.52 -53.13
CA ALA A 215 1.06 15.19 -54.09
C ALA A 215 1.83 16.35 -54.73
#